data_AF-A0A1V9ELT2-F1
#
_entry.id   AF-A0A1V9ELT2-F1
#
_cell.length_a   1.000
_cell.length_b   1.000
_cell.length_c   1.000
_cell.angle_alpha   90.00
_cell.angle_beta   90.00
_cell.angle_gamma   90.00
#
_symmetry.space_group_name_H-M   'P 1'
#
loop_
_entity.id
_entity.type
_entity.pdbx_description
1 polymer ?
#
loop_
_entity_poly.entity_id
_entity_poly.type
_entity_poly.pdbx_seq_one_letter_code
_entity_poly.pdbx_strand_id
1 'polypeptide(L)'
;MKYAFLKQLLLALLIWLFAIIINTVLGTLYLLAIKFHNDAGDLVIFGTIYGAVFSFPVMLAILIIINRYAAGFKKGAFLFNAVFISSIVLTVIVFLLFWNMIGIRGMIMALVLQCIAIVSGITSLMTFYKQLVQWGGDFNTVQKV
;
A
#
# COMPACT_ATOMS: atom_id res chain seq x y z
N MET A 1 25.00 -7.39 1.72
CA MET A 1 24.06 -6.38 2.27
C MET A 1 23.39 -5.50 1.22
N LYS A 2 24.11 -4.79 0.33
CA LYS A 2 23.50 -3.88 -0.68
C LYS A 2 22.43 -4.54 -1.56
N TYR A 3 22.68 -5.77 -2.03
CA TYR A 3 21.73 -6.52 -2.85
C TYR A 3 20.44 -6.94 -2.12
N ALA A 4 20.49 -7.11 -0.80
CA ALA A 4 19.30 -7.44 0.00
C ALA A 4 18.41 -6.20 0.14
N PHE A 5 18.98 -5.05 0.51
CA PHE A 5 18.22 -3.80 0.61
C PHE A 5 17.55 -3.41 -0.72
N LEU A 6 18.27 -3.50 -1.84
CA LEU A 6 17.71 -3.13 -3.15
C LEU A 6 16.49 -3.99 -3.51
N LYS A 7 16.52 -5.30 -3.19
CA LYS A 7 15.36 -6.17 -3.43
C LYS A 7 14.19 -5.87 -2.46
N GLN A 8 14.46 -5.48 -1.20
CA GLN A 8 13.42 -5.02 -0.26
C GLN A 8 12.73 -3.75 -0.76
N LEU A 9 13.55 -2.80 -1.21
CA LEU A 9 13.08 -1.55 -1.79
C LEU A 9 12.22 -1.83 -3.02
N LEU A 10 12.69 -2.70 -3.92
CA LEU A 10 11.92 -3.09 -5.10
C LEU A 10 10.57 -3.73 -4.72
N LEU A 11 10.56 -4.64 -3.74
CA LEU A 11 9.33 -5.27 -3.27
C LEU A 11 8.35 -4.24 -2.68
N ALA A 12 8.83 -3.34 -1.81
CA ALA A 12 8.01 -2.28 -1.23
C ALA A 12 7.46 -1.33 -2.31
N LEU A 13 8.27 -0.97 -3.32
CA LEU A 13 7.85 -0.18 -4.46
C LEU A 13 6.79 -0.89 -5.30
N LEU A 14 6.93 -2.19 -5.56
CA LEU A 14 5.94 -2.96 -6.32
C LEU A 14 4.60 -3.05 -5.59
N ILE A 15 4.62 -3.32 -4.28
CA ILE A 15 3.42 -3.33 -3.44
C ILE A 15 2.74 -1.95 -3.49
N TRP A 16 3.52 -0.89 -3.35
CA TRP A 16 2.99 0.48 -3.38
C TRP A 16 2.40 0.86 -4.74
N LEU A 17 3.09 0.57 -5.85
CA LEU A 17 2.61 0.86 -7.20
C LEU A 17 1.33 0.09 -7.52
N PHE A 18 1.25 -1.19 -7.17
CA PHE A 18 0.02 -1.98 -7.35
C PHE A 18 -1.15 -1.41 -6.54
N ALA A 19 -0.90 -0.97 -5.30
CA ALA A 19 -1.94 -0.35 -4.49
C ALA A 19 -2.44 0.96 -5.12
N ILE A 20 -1.54 1.80 -5.66
CA ILE A 20 -1.93 3.03 -6.38
C ILE A 20 -2.76 2.71 -7.61
N ILE A 21 -2.33 1.75 -8.43
CA ILE A 21 -3.04 1.37 -9.67
C ILE A 21 -4.46 0.91 -9.34
N ILE A 22 -4.60 -0.03 -8.40
CA ILE A 22 -5.92 -0.57 -8.01
C ILE A 22 -6.78 0.54 -7.41
N ASN A 23 -6.22 1.37 -6.52
CA ASN A 23 -6.95 2.46 -5.89
C ASN A 23 -7.41 3.51 -6.90
N THR A 24 -6.56 3.84 -7.88
CA THR A 24 -6.87 4.83 -8.92
C THR A 24 -7.97 4.29 -9.84
N VAL A 25 -7.88 3.03 -10.26
CA VAL A 25 -8.91 2.39 -11.10
C VAL A 25 -10.25 2.33 -10.35
N LEU A 26 -10.28 1.75 -9.16
CA LEU A 26 -11.52 1.59 -8.39
C LEU A 26 -12.11 2.93 -7.97
N GLY A 27 -11.28 3.87 -7.51
CA GLY A 27 -11.69 5.21 -7.13
C GLY A 27 -12.27 5.99 -8.31
N THR A 28 -11.61 5.93 -9.47
CA THR A 28 -12.10 6.58 -10.71
C THR A 28 -13.44 5.98 -11.12
N LEU A 29 -13.56 4.65 -11.17
CA LEU A 29 -14.81 3.97 -11.55
C LEU A 29 -15.96 4.37 -10.61
N TYR A 30 -15.71 4.43 -9.31
CA TYR A 30 -16.71 4.87 -8.33
C TYR A 30 -17.13 6.33 -8.55
N LEU A 31 -16.17 7.25 -8.69
CA LEU A 31 -16.44 8.67 -8.86
C LEU A 31 -17.18 8.99 -10.18
N LEU A 32 -16.88 8.25 -11.25
CA LEU A 32 -17.63 8.32 -12.50
C LEU A 32 -19.06 7.76 -12.33
N ALA A 33 -19.22 6.64 -11.63
CA ALA A 33 -20.54 6.02 -11.42
C ALA A 33 -21.50 6.92 -10.64
N ILE A 34 -20.99 7.71 -9.68
CA ILE A 34 -21.80 8.68 -8.94
C ILE A 34 -21.90 10.06 -9.61
N LYS A 35 -21.36 10.21 -10.83
CA LYS A 35 -21.30 11.48 -11.59
C LYS A 35 -20.65 12.64 -10.82
N PHE A 36 -19.64 12.33 -10.00
CA PHE A 36 -18.88 13.34 -9.27
C PHE A 36 -18.04 14.22 -10.21
N HIS A 37 -17.51 13.61 -11.26
CA HIS A 37 -16.78 14.28 -12.34
C HIS A 37 -17.09 13.58 -13.67
N ASN A 38 -17.10 14.31 -14.78
CA ASN A 38 -17.42 13.74 -16.10
C ASN A 38 -16.18 13.29 -16.88
N ASP A 39 -15.01 13.83 -16.55
CA ASP A 39 -13.76 13.46 -17.19
C ASP A 39 -13.01 12.41 -16.37
N ALA A 40 -12.83 11.23 -16.95
CA ALA A 40 -12.07 10.13 -16.37
C ALA A 40 -10.56 10.42 -16.34
N GLY A 41 -10.05 11.17 -17.31
CA GLY A 41 -8.63 11.52 -17.42
C GLY A 41 -8.17 12.35 -16.22
N ASP A 42 -8.94 13.37 -15.86
CA ASP A 42 -8.65 14.21 -14.70
C ASP A 42 -8.67 13.41 -13.39
N LEU A 43 -9.63 12.50 -13.23
CA LEU A 43 -9.72 11.63 -12.06
C LEU A 43 -8.53 10.66 -11.96
N VAL A 44 -8.09 10.10 -13.09
CA VAL A 44 -6.91 9.22 -13.11
C VAL A 44 -5.65 10.00 -12.78
N ILE A 45 -5.46 11.19 -13.37
CA ILE A 45 -4.29 12.03 -13.12
C ILE A 45 -4.26 12.46 -11.65
N PHE A 46 -5.39 12.96 -11.14
CA PHE A 46 -5.54 13.38 -9.76
C PHE A 46 -5.31 12.21 -8.80
N GLY A 47 -6.00 11.08 -9.02
CA GLY A 47 -5.89 9.87 -8.21
C GLY A 47 -4.47 9.32 -8.19
N THR A 48 -3.76 9.33 -9.32
CA THR A 48 -2.38 8.83 -9.42
C THR A 48 -1.41 9.76 -8.70
N ILE A 49 -1.42 11.06 -9.00
CA ILE A 49 -0.44 12.02 -8.45
C ILE A 49 -0.64 12.20 -6.95
N TYR A 50 -1.85 12.53 -6.53
CA TYR A 50 -2.13 12.73 -5.11
C TYR A 50 -2.08 11.41 -4.36
N GLY A 51 -2.60 10.32 -4.93
CA GLY A 51 -2.50 8.99 -4.35
C GLY A 51 -1.04 8.59 -4.11
N ALA A 52 -0.15 8.84 -5.07
CA ALA A 52 1.28 8.56 -4.91
C ALA A 52 1.93 9.40 -3.81
N VAL A 53 1.74 10.72 -3.83
CA VAL A 53 2.35 11.63 -2.84
C VAL A 53 1.89 11.28 -1.43
N PHE A 54 0.59 11.07 -1.22
CA PHE A 54 0.03 10.81 0.10
C PHE A 54 0.36 9.40 0.62
N SER A 55 0.40 8.39 -0.24
CA SER A 55 0.71 7.02 0.17
C SER A 55 2.21 6.70 0.23
N PHE A 56 3.08 7.60 -0.23
CA PHE A 56 4.53 7.42 -0.17
C PHE A 56 5.07 7.10 1.24
N PRO A 57 4.61 7.76 2.33
CA PRO A 57 5.00 7.38 3.70
C PRO A 57 4.61 5.95 4.08
N VAL A 58 3.52 5.40 3.52
CA VAL A 58 3.10 4.01 3.75
C VAL A 58 4.13 3.06 3.12
N MET A 59 4.61 3.37 1.91
CA MET A 59 5.65 2.59 1.24
C MET A 59 6.97 2.58 2.03
N LEU A 60 7.37 3.74 2.57
CA LEU A 60 8.55 3.82 3.44
C LEU A 60 8.38 2.99 4.71
N ALA A 61 7.20 3.01 5.34
CA ALA A 61 6.92 2.21 6.52
C ALA A 61 6.97 0.70 6.21
N ILE A 62 6.39 0.27 5.09
CA ILE A 62 6.49 -1.12 4.61
C ILE A 62 7.95 -1.52 4.43
N LEU A 63 8.77 -0.69 3.78
CA LEU A 63 10.19 -0.93 3.61
C LEU A 63 10.93 -1.08 4.94
N ILE A 64 10.69 -0.17 5.90
CA ILE A 64 11.30 -0.21 7.23
C ILE A 64 10.92 -1.51 7.96
N ILE A 65 9.65 -1.93 7.87
CA ILE A 65 9.19 -3.17 8.50
C ILE A 65 9.86 -4.37 7.84
N ILE A 66 9.84 -4.48 6.51
CA ILE A 66 10.53 -5.56 5.79
C ILE A 66 12.01 -5.62 6.20
N ASN A 67 12.69 -4.48 6.23
CA ASN A 67 14.10 -4.40 6.58
C ASN A 67 14.38 -4.86 8.03
N ARG A 68 13.63 -4.34 9.01
CA ARG A 68 13.82 -4.69 10.42
C ARG A 68 13.52 -6.16 10.71
N TYR A 69 12.47 -6.70 10.09
CA TYR A 69 12.07 -8.09 10.32
C TYR A 69 12.97 -9.09 9.59
N ALA A 70 13.51 -8.73 8.43
CA ALA A 70 14.54 -9.51 7.76
C ALA A 70 15.83 -9.60 8.59
N ALA A 71 16.17 -8.57 9.38
CA ALA A 71 17.33 -8.60 10.28
C ALA A 71 17.11 -9.42 11.56
N GLY A 72 15.86 -9.69 11.95
CA GLY A 72 15.49 -10.21 13.28
C GLY A 72 15.12 -11.70 13.35
N PHE A 73 15.36 -12.51 12.31
CA PHE A 73 15.06 -13.96 12.29
C PHE A 73 13.61 -14.35 12.61
N LYS A 74 12.64 -13.49 12.28
CA LYS A 74 11.23 -13.77 12.58
C LYS A 74 10.56 -14.55 11.45
N LYS A 75 9.68 -15.50 11.81
CA LYS A 75 8.87 -16.30 10.86
C LYS A 75 8.15 -15.38 9.86
N GLY A 76 8.14 -15.73 8.57
CA GLY A 76 7.52 -14.93 7.50
C GLY A 76 6.05 -14.58 7.70
N ALA A 77 5.28 -15.42 8.41
CA ALA A 77 3.90 -15.10 8.79
C ALA A 77 3.80 -13.88 9.71
N PHE A 78 4.78 -13.68 10.61
CA PHE A 78 4.81 -12.53 11.50
C PHE A 78 5.16 -11.24 10.75
N LEU A 79 6.11 -11.32 9.80
CA LEU A 79 6.42 -10.20 8.90
C LEU A 79 5.19 -9.79 8.10
N PHE A 80 4.49 -10.75 7.50
CA PHE A 80 3.26 -10.47 6.76
C PHE A 80 2.21 -9.77 7.64
N ASN A 81 1.93 -10.30 8.83
CA ASN A 81 0.96 -9.70 9.75
C ASN A 81 1.37 -8.28 10.18
N ALA A 82 2.66 -8.04 10.43
CA ALA A 82 3.16 -6.71 10.78
C ALA A 82 2.97 -5.72 9.62
N VAL A 83 3.30 -6.12 8.38
CA VAL A 83 3.09 -5.30 7.18
C VAL A 83 1.59 -5.06 6.94
N PHE A 84 0.75 -6.07 7.10
CA PHE A 84 -0.70 -5.99 6.90
C PHE A 84 -1.39 -5.04 7.88
N ILE A 85 -1.12 -5.19 9.19
CA ILE A 85 -1.74 -4.32 10.21
C ILE A 85 -1.25 -2.89 10.04
N SER A 86 0.05 -2.69 9.86
CA SER A 86 0.62 -1.35 9.66
C SER A 86 0.11 -0.67 8.39
N SER A 87 -0.05 -1.41 7.28
CA SER A 87 -0.60 -0.84 6.05
C SER A 87 -2.03 -0.37 6.22
N ILE A 88 -2.87 -1.11 6.95
CA ILE A 88 -4.26 -0.69 7.20
C ILE A 88 -4.27 0.60 8.04
N VAL A 89 -3.55 0.61 9.16
CA VAL A 89 -3.50 1.77 10.07
C VAL A 89 -2.96 3.01 9.35
N LEU A 90 -1.86 2.86 8.60
CA LEU A 90 -1.27 3.99 7.87
C LEU A 90 -2.16 4.45 6.72
N THR A 91 -2.86 3.55 6.03
CA THR A 91 -3.83 3.93 4.99
C THR A 91 -4.96 4.76 5.59
N VAL A 92 -5.47 4.38 6.76
CA VAL A 92 -6.49 5.17 7.46
C VAL A 92 -5.98 6.56 7.81
N ILE A 93 -4.78 6.67 8.40
CA ILE A 93 -4.19 7.97 8.80
C ILE A 93 -3.98 8.86 7.56
N VAL A 94 -3.32 8.32 6.53
CA VAL A 94 -3.04 9.05 5.29
C VAL A 94 -4.32 9.50 4.62
N PHE A 95 -5.34 8.63 4.57
CA PHE A 95 -6.64 8.97 4.00
C PHE A 95 -7.30 10.13 4.75
N LEU A 96 -7.29 10.11 6.09
CA LEU A 96 -7.86 11.20 6.90
C LEU A 96 -7.14 12.53 6.66
N LEU A 97 -5.81 12.51 6.55
CA LEU A 97 -5.01 13.70 6.23
C LEU A 97 -5.34 14.24 4.84
N PHE A 98 -5.41 13.35 3.85
CA PHE A 98 -5.78 13.68 2.47
C PHE A 98 -7.19 14.27 2.39
N TRP A 99 -8.18 13.60 2.99
CA TRP A 99 -9.57 14.04 2.98
C TRP A 99 -9.77 15.41 3.63
N ASN A 100 -9.10 15.65 4.76
CA ASN A 100 -9.13 16.94 5.44
C ASN A 100 -8.51 18.05 4.58
N MET A 101 -7.45 17.74 3.81
CA MET A 101 -6.79 18.72 2.93
C MET A 101 -7.67 19.15 1.75
N ILE A 102 -8.41 18.24 1.12
CA ILE A 102 -9.22 18.57 -0.07
C ILE A 102 -10.51 19.32 0.32
N GLY A 103 -10.93 19.25 1.60
CA GLY A 103 -12.06 20.03 2.11
C GLY A 103 -13.44 19.60 1.60
N ILE A 104 -13.55 18.42 0.97
CA ILE A 104 -14.83 17.90 0.48
C ILE A 104 -15.69 17.41 1.65
N ARG A 105 -16.95 17.88 1.70
CA ARG A 105 -17.91 17.52 2.75
C ARG A 105 -18.84 16.41 2.25
N GLY A 106 -18.47 15.16 2.49
CA GLY A 106 -19.30 14.00 2.13
C GLY A 106 -18.87 12.74 2.87
N MET A 107 -19.49 12.46 4.02
CA MET A 107 -19.10 11.34 4.90
C MET A 107 -19.21 9.97 4.23
N ILE A 108 -20.28 9.74 3.46
CA ILE A 108 -20.50 8.47 2.75
C ILE A 108 -19.44 8.26 1.67
N MET A 109 -19.17 9.29 0.87
CA MET A 109 -18.14 9.24 -0.17
C MET A 109 -16.74 9.01 0.42
N ALA A 110 -16.43 9.71 1.52
CA ALA A 110 -15.18 9.52 2.25
C ALA A 110 -15.01 8.06 2.69
N LEU A 111 -16.06 7.48 3.29
CA LEU A 111 -16.02 6.11 3.79
C LEU A 111 -15.83 5.10 2.64
N VAL A 112 -16.55 5.27 1.52
CA VAL A 112 -16.39 4.37 0.37
C VAL A 112 -14.98 4.46 -0.22
N LEU A 113 -14.45 5.67 -0.42
CA LEU A 113 -13.09 5.86 -0.93
C LEU A 113 -12.02 5.32 0.05
N GLN A 114 -12.26 5.42 1.35
CA GLN A 114 -11.39 4.82 2.36
C GLN A 114 -11.41 3.28 2.27
N CYS A 115 -12.59 2.68 2.12
CA CYS A 115 -12.72 1.24 1.89
C CYS A 115 -11.98 0.81 0.61
N ILE A 116 -12.10 1.57 -0.48
CA ILE A 116 -11.37 1.32 -1.73
C ILE A 116 -9.86 1.35 -1.49
N ALA A 117 -9.34 2.35 -0.75
CA ALA A 117 -7.93 2.45 -0.45
C ALA A 117 -7.43 1.26 0.39
N ILE A 118 -8.19 0.85 1.41
CA ILE A 118 -7.86 -0.31 2.24
C ILE A 118 -7.86 -1.60 1.40
N VAL A 119 -8.91 -1.84 0.61
CA VAL A 119 -8.99 -3.02 -0.25
C VAL A 119 -7.84 -3.05 -1.24
N SER A 120 -7.50 -1.92 -1.85
CA SER A 120 -6.38 -1.80 -2.79
C SER A 120 -5.03 -2.16 -2.14
N GLY A 121 -4.80 -1.69 -0.92
CA GLY A 121 -3.62 -2.04 -0.12
C GLY A 121 -3.56 -3.52 0.22
N ILE A 122 -4.68 -4.10 0.65
CA ILE A 122 -4.79 -5.54 0.97
C ILE A 122 -4.55 -6.38 -0.28
N THR A 123 -5.22 -6.08 -1.39
CA THR A 123 -5.06 -6.81 -2.65
C THR A 123 -3.61 -6.79 -3.11
N SER A 124 -2.96 -5.62 -3.07
CA SER A 124 -1.55 -5.52 -3.43
C SER A 124 -0.65 -6.39 -2.54
N LEU A 125 -0.84 -6.34 -1.22
CA LEU A 125 -0.08 -7.19 -0.30
C LEU A 125 -0.30 -8.68 -0.54
N MET A 126 -1.54 -9.08 -0.83
CA MET A 126 -1.87 -10.48 -1.14
C MET A 126 -1.24 -10.93 -2.45
N THR A 127 -1.17 -10.08 -3.47
CA THR A 127 -0.46 -10.34 -4.73
C THR A 127 1.01 -10.69 -4.46
N PHE A 128 1.64 -10.03 -3.50
CA PHE A 128 3.05 -10.22 -3.16
C PHE A 128 3.27 -11.10 -1.90
N TYR A 129 2.24 -11.80 -1.43
CA TYR A 129 2.29 -12.64 -0.22
C TYR A 129 3.42 -13.66 -0.24
N LYS A 130 3.55 -14.42 -1.35
CA LYS A 130 4.59 -15.45 -1.47
C LYS A 130 5.99 -14.87 -1.32
N GLN A 131 6.23 -13.70 -1.90
CA GLN A 131 7.53 -13.02 -1.83
C GLN A 131 7.80 -12.52 -0.42
N LEU A 132 6.81 -11.91 0.26
CA LEU A 132 6.93 -11.50 1.65
C LEU A 132 7.21 -12.68 2.60
N VAL A 133 6.53 -13.82 2.39
CA VAL A 133 6.75 -15.02 3.21
C VAL A 133 8.09 -15.69 2.92
N GLN A 134 8.49 -15.80 1.64
CA GLN A 134 9.82 -16.28 1.25
C GLN A 134 10.92 -15.47 1.91
N TRP A 135 10.76 -14.15 2.01
CA TRP A 135 11.72 -13.31 2.71
C TRP A 135 11.82 -13.56 4.21
N GLY A 136 10.76 -14.02 4.87
CA GLY A 136 10.86 -14.50 6.25
C GLY A 136 11.24 -15.98 6.37
N GLY A 137 11.35 -16.71 5.25
CA GLY A 137 11.70 -18.12 5.17
C GLY A 137 13.15 -18.36 4.75
N ASP A 138 13.61 -17.71 3.68
CA ASP A 138 14.94 -17.87 3.05
C ASP A 138 16.09 -17.51 4.00
N PHE A 139 15.90 -16.59 4.94
CA PHE A 139 16.91 -16.32 5.97
C PHE A 139 17.09 -17.47 6.97
N ASN A 140 16.09 -18.36 7.15
CA ASN A 140 16.24 -19.56 8.00
C ASN A 140 17.03 -20.68 7.32
N THR A 141 17.13 -20.66 5.99
CA THR A 141 17.83 -21.66 5.17
C THR A 141 19.22 -21.21 4.74
N VAL A 142 19.43 -19.92 4.47
CA VAL A 142 20.74 -19.39 4.01
C VAL A 142 21.82 -19.41 5.10
N GLN A 143 21.46 -19.52 6.38
CA GLN A 143 22.43 -19.68 7.49
C GLN A 143 22.62 -21.13 7.95
N LYS A 144 22.00 -22.12 7.28
CA LYS A 144 22.21 -23.55 7.57
C LYS A 144 23.29 -24.19 6.69
N VAL A 145 24.07 -23.39 5.95
CA VAL A 145 25.22 -23.82 5.15
C VAL A 145 26.46 -23.12 5.67
#